data_AF-A0AA88Q9R5-F1
#
_entry.id   AF-A0AA88Q9R5-F1
#
_cell.length_a   1.000
_cell.length_b   1.000
_cell.length_c   1.000
_cell.angle_alpha   90.00
_cell.angle_beta   90.00
_cell.angle_gamma   90.00
#
_symmetry.space_group_name_H-M   'P 1'
#
loop_
_entity.id
_entity.type
_entity.pdbx_description
1 polymer ?
#
loop_
_entity_poly.entity_id
_entity_poly.type
_entity_poly.pdbx_seq_one_letter_code
_entity_poly.pdbx_strand_id
1 'polypeptide(L)'
;MGSSVSQEDEVPLLEEEEEIQPIFEELKLVLIGSQRAGKKVIANAIFKEKVFRFRVSHKNVHIKKTVSGTQIHLARTPDWRGDLSRSHKTKREIVHCVQSLYRSGPHAVILALKVNSVLSESNISTLESLLTVQLWEHTIVLFTHGEKLGGYTIEDYIRCQQQLQSLIKKCGERYFVIRKNDNNQITETIQELVARKNSACYFKLSAQTEVTLLSDWRYLVERIESKITTLSAFKENLLSNSKPQNNNSIKRLIDLKDAEIKRLNAIVQEKQREIKRLRRYLRTQDLDPSGLHRRIEELVDQLDIKSNELKEKNKENTILKMQVKKKDAEIKELKLQMWRQESVNQYETVHACYRSSLCQGVSTMSIKNHNQIQLQVLPSKGPALHGWSDTLLKILDQLSDEELKKMKYFMYWNEKYKITRSSVEHKNRVDLADQMLKQWGELQSILNTRDLVKNIPRNDHAMIALFEPFLKSIDQYGAQSSFSNTLFQTSTMDKPKTNPK
;
A
#
# COMPACT_ATOMS: atom_id res chain seq x y z
N MET A 1 16.01 -48.97 -42.44
CA MET A 1 16.41 -47.63 -41.97
C MET A 1 15.57 -47.32 -40.75
N GLY A 2 16.22 -47.20 -39.59
CA GLY A 2 15.55 -46.94 -38.32
C GLY A 2 15.16 -45.48 -38.17
N SER A 3 14.06 -45.25 -37.46
CA SER A 3 13.78 -43.98 -36.82
C SER A 3 13.64 -44.26 -35.32
N SER A 4 14.69 -43.91 -34.60
CA SER A 4 14.81 -43.95 -33.14
C SER A 4 13.75 -43.06 -32.51
N VAL A 5 12.72 -43.68 -31.92
CA VAL A 5 11.87 -43.05 -30.92
C VAL A 5 12.69 -42.98 -29.64
N SER A 6 13.11 -41.78 -29.26
CA SER A 6 13.69 -41.50 -27.96
C SER A 6 12.68 -41.88 -26.88
N GLN A 7 12.97 -42.97 -26.15
CA GLN A 7 12.29 -43.32 -24.91
C GLN A 7 12.45 -42.12 -23.96
N GLU A 8 11.33 -41.49 -23.62
CA GLU A 8 11.29 -40.58 -22.47
C GLU A 8 11.57 -41.43 -21.23
N ASP A 9 12.60 -41.07 -20.47
CA ASP A 9 12.97 -41.69 -19.21
C ASP A 9 11.80 -41.60 -18.22
N GLU A 10 11.00 -42.67 -18.14
CA GLU A 10 10.03 -42.85 -17.06
C GLU A 10 10.82 -42.96 -15.74
N VAL A 11 10.75 -41.90 -14.95
CA VAL A 11 11.17 -41.89 -13.54
C VAL A 11 10.36 -42.99 -12.83
N PRO A 12 10.99 -43.94 -12.11
CA PRO A 12 10.28 -44.97 -11.38
C PRO A 12 9.14 -44.38 -10.55
N LEU A 13 7.94 -44.93 -10.72
CA LEU A 13 6.72 -44.53 -10.02
C LEU A 13 6.93 -44.55 -8.50
N LEU A 14 6.48 -43.43 -7.91
CA LEU A 14 6.63 -42.97 -6.53
C LEU A 14 5.86 -43.81 -5.50
N GLU A 15 6.04 -45.13 -5.45
CA GLU A 15 5.47 -45.92 -4.35
C GLU A 15 6.19 -45.64 -3.01
N GLU A 16 7.44 -45.14 -3.05
CA GLU A 16 8.24 -44.85 -1.85
C GLU A 16 8.04 -43.44 -1.25
N GLU A 17 7.33 -42.51 -1.92
CA GLU A 17 7.03 -41.20 -1.32
C GLU A 17 5.91 -41.25 -0.26
N GLU A 18 5.18 -42.38 -0.16
CA GLU A 18 4.11 -42.56 0.83
C GLU A 18 4.64 -42.76 2.26
N GLU A 19 5.92 -43.08 2.44
CA GLU A 19 6.56 -43.24 3.77
C GLU A 19 7.09 -41.91 4.37
N ILE A 20 7.14 -40.83 3.59
CA ILE A 20 7.66 -39.54 4.07
C ILE A 20 6.62 -38.90 4.97
N GLN A 21 6.98 -38.66 6.23
CA GLN A 21 6.04 -38.03 7.17
C GLN A 21 5.73 -36.58 6.77
N PRO A 22 4.45 -36.17 6.72
CA PRO A 22 4.09 -34.80 6.41
C PRO A 22 4.39 -33.86 7.58
N ILE A 23 4.61 -32.57 7.31
CA ILE A 23 4.75 -31.56 8.38
C ILE A 23 3.39 -31.32 9.05
N PHE A 24 2.35 -31.26 8.23
CA PHE A 24 0.97 -31.04 8.66
C PHE A 24 0.10 -32.24 8.26
N GLU A 25 -0.70 -32.76 9.19
CA GLU A 25 -1.72 -33.78 8.89
C GLU A 25 -2.88 -33.20 8.09
N GLU A 26 -3.29 -31.97 8.40
CA GLU A 26 -4.32 -31.21 7.70
C GLU A 26 -3.75 -29.84 7.32
N LEU A 27 -4.06 -29.33 6.12
CA LEU A 27 -3.63 -28.01 5.65
C LEU A 27 -4.80 -27.25 5.02
N LYS A 28 -5.26 -26.17 5.67
CA LYS A 28 -6.39 -25.33 5.21
C LYS A 28 -5.88 -24.08 4.50
N LEU A 29 -6.20 -23.96 3.22
CA LEU A 29 -5.73 -22.92 2.33
C LEU A 29 -6.92 -22.14 1.74
N VAL A 30 -6.73 -20.83 1.55
CA VAL A 30 -7.65 -19.98 0.79
C VAL A 30 -6.90 -19.37 -0.38
N LEU A 31 -7.35 -19.62 -1.60
CA LEU A 31 -6.73 -19.11 -2.81
C LEU A 31 -7.49 -17.89 -3.34
N ILE A 32 -6.83 -16.73 -3.30
CA ILE A 32 -7.31 -15.44 -3.80
C ILE A 32 -6.46 -14.96 -4.98
N GLY A 33 -7.01 -14.07 -5.79
CA GLY A 33 -6.33 -13.54 -6.97
C GLY A 33 -7.29 -12.99 -8.01
N SER A 34 -6.79 -12.05 -8.81
CA SER A 34 -7.54 -11.44 -9.92
C SER A 34 -7.83 -12.45 -11.03
N GLN A 35 -8.69 -12.05 -11.96
CA GLN A 35 -8.97 -12.85 -13.14
C GLN A 35 -7.69 -13.16 -13.91
N ARG A 36 -7.48 -14.44 -14.25
CA ARG A 36 -6.28 -14.92 -14.97
C ARG A 36 -4.96 -14.78 -14.20
N ALA A 37 -4.99 -14.54 -12.88
CA ALA A 37 -3.80 -14.57 -12.02
C ALA A 37 -3.15 -15.96 -11.88
N GLY A 38 -3.80 -17.00 -12.42
CA GLY A 38 -3.26 -18.36 -12.42
C GLY A 38 -3.75 -19.25 -11.28
N LYS A 39 -4.85 -18.89 -10.60
CA LYS A 39 -5.46 -19.72 -9.53
C LYS A 39 -5.71 -21.18 -9.93
N LYS A 40 -6.14 -21.45 -11.17
CA LYS A 40 -6.27 -22.83 -11.69
C LYS A 40 -4.93 -23.56 -11.69
N VAL A 41 -3.86 -22.89 -12.12
CA VAL A 41 -2.51 -23.46 -12.23
C VAL A 41 -2.00 -23.83 -10.84
N ILE A 42 -2.09 -22.87 -9.90
CA ILE A 42 -1.74 -23.08 -8.48
C ILE A 42 -2.52 -24.26 -7.90
N ALA A 43 -3.85 -24.25 -8.02
CA ALA A 43 -4.69 -25.27 -7.40
C ALA A 43 -4.40 -26.68 -7.92
N ASN A 44 -4.22 -26.83 -9.24
CA ASN A 44 -3.89 -28.12 -9.83
C ASN A 44 -2.47 -28.57 -9.50
N ALA A 45 -1.53 -27.63 -9.36
CA ALA A 45 -0.18 -27.95 -8.91
C ALA A 45 -0.17 -28.43 -7.45
N ILE A 46 -0.93 -27.78 -6.56
CA ILE A 46 -1.10 -28.21 -5.16
C ILE A 46 -1.64 -29.64 -5.07
N PHE A 47 -2.66 -29.96 -5.88
CA PHE A 47 -3.26 -31.29 -5.88
C PHE A 47 -2.50 -32.33 -6.70
N LYS A 48 -1.40 -31.95 -7.36
CA LYS A 48 -0.63 -32.81 -8.30
C LYS A 48 -1.51 -33.44 -9.40
N GLU A 49 -2.69 -32.86 -9.68
CA GLU A 49 -3.67 -33.38 -10.65
C GLU A 49 -4.58 -32.28 -11.22
N LYS A 50 -5.32 -32.60 -12.29
CA LYS A 50 -6.22 -31.65 -12.99
C LYS A 50 -7.61 -31.54 -12.35
N VAL A 51 -7.70 -31.17 -11.07
CA VAL A 51 -8.99 -31.03 -10.35
C VAL A 51 -9.83 -29.89 -10.90
N PHE A 52 -9.22 -28.73 -11.14
CA PHE A 52 -9.92 -27.56 -11.66
C PHE A 52 -9.81 -27.50 -13.17
N ARG A 53 -10.95 -27.70 -13.86
CA ARG A 53 -11.02 -27.62 -15.33
C ARG A 53 -11.24 -26.19 -15.83
N PHE A 54 -11.97 -25.35 -15.10
CA PHE A 54 -12.28 -23.97 -15.50
C PHE A 54 -11.15 -22.97 -15.17
N ARG A 55 -10.88 -22.05 -16.11
CA ARG A 55 -9.89 -20.97 -15.92
C ARG A 55 -10.38 -19.89 -14.96
N VAL A 56 -11.67 -19.57 -14.98
CA VAL A 56 -12.30 -18.48 -14.22
C VAL A 56 -13.48 -19.03 -13.43
N SER A 57 -13.68 -18.56 -12.20
CA SER A 57 -14.86 -18.91 -11.37
C SER A 57 -15.60 -17.67 -10.90
N HIS A 58 -16.94 -17.77 -10.86
CA HIS A 58 -17.83 -16.73 -10.30
C HIS A 58 -18.45 -17.13 -8.95
N LYS A 59 -18.10 -18.33 -8.44
CA LYS A 59 -18.47 -18.85 -7.13
C LYS A 59 -17.23 -19.37 -6.41
N ASN A 60 -17.29 -19.42 -5.07
CA ASN A 60 -16.28 -20.13 -4.31
C ASN A 60 -16.34 -21.64 -4.65
N VAL A 61 -15.21 -22.32 -4.57
CA VAL A 61 -15.13 -23.78 -4.73
C VAL A 61 -14.18 -24.30 -3.67
N HIS A 62 -14.66 -25.23 -2.85
CA HIS A 62 -13.88 -25.87 -1.80
C HIS A 62 -13.64 -27.33 -2.17
N ILE A 63 -12.38 -27.76 -2.15
CA ILE A 63 -11.97 -29.13 -2.43
C ILE A 63 -11.13 -29.64 -1.27
N LYS A 64 -11.36 -30.90 -0.91
CA LYS A 64 -10.62 -31.63 0.12
C LYS A 64 -9.98 -32.86 -0.52
N LYS A 65 -8.66 -33.01 -0.43
CA LYS A 65 -7.94 -34.19 -0.94
C LYS A 65 -6.60 -34.39 -0.22
N THR A 66 -6.19 -35.64 -0.06
CA THR A 66 -4.87 -36.01 0.49
C THR A 66 -3.81 -35.95 -0.60
N VAL A 67 -2.69 -35.29 -0.31
CA VAL A 67 -1.51 -35.17 -1.19
C VAL A 67 -0.26 -35.40 -0.33
N SER A 68 0.55 -36.41 -0.67
CA SER A 68 1.80 -36.73 0.04
C SER A 68 1.61 -36.80 1.57
N GLY A 69 0.61 -37.57 2.01
CA GLY A 69 0.28 -37.75 3.43
C GLY A 69 -0.49 -36.59 4.09
N THR A 70 -0.56 -35.40 3.49
CA THR A 70 -1.28 -34.24 4.05
C THR A 70 -2.69 -34.11 3.48
N GLN A 71 -3.69 -33.98 4.35
CA GLN A 71 -5.07 -33.66 3.97
C GLN A 71 -5.23 -32.17 3.65
N ILE A 72 -5.27 -31.82 2.36
CA ILE A 72 -5.38 -30.43 1.91
C ILE A 72 -6.83 -30.02 1.70
N HIS A 73 -7.22 -28.92 2.35
CA HIS A 73 -8.46 -28.19 2.14
C HIS A 73 -8.16 -26.91 1.37
N LEU A 74 -8.62 -26.78 0.13
CA LEU A 74 -8.40 -25.59 -0.69
C LEU A 74 -9.71 -24.91 -1.04
N ALA A 75 -9.91 -23.72 -0.46
CA ALA A 75 -11.00 -22.82 -0.81
C ALA A 75 -10.57 -21.85 -1.90
N ARG A 76 -10.98 -22.10 -3.14
CA ARG A 76 -10.75 -21.19 -4.27
C ARG A 76 -11.85 -20.13 -4.31
N THR A 77 -11.48 -18.87 -4.09
CA THR A 77 -12.40 -17.73 -4.18
C THR A 77 -12.70 -17.34 -5.64
N PRO A 78 -13.86 -16.69 -5.91
CA PRO A 78 -14.16 -16.10 -7.22
C PRO A 78 -13.08 -15.13 -7.69
N ASP A 79 -13.00 -14.93 -9.00
CA ASP A 79 -12.10 -13.95 -9.60
C ASP A 79 -12.70 -12.54 -9.50
N TRP A 80 -11.87 -11.53 -9.21
CA TRP A 80 -12.25 -10.13 -9.46
C TRP A 80 -11.67 -9.66 -10.79
N ARG A 81 -12.42 -8.80 -11.49
CA ARG A 81 -12.01 -8.18 -12.75
C ARG A 81 -11.74 -6.70 -12.53
N GLY A 82 -10.59 -6.21 -13.02
CA GLY A 82 -10.20 -4.81 -12.84
C GLY A 82 -10.07 -4.46 -11.35
N ASP A 83 -10.95 -3.59 -10.87
CA ASP A 83 -10.95 -3.08 -9.52
C ASP A 83 -11.85 -3.90 -8.57
N LEU A 84 -11.22 -4.58 -7.60
CA LEU A 84 -11.84 -5.37 -6.54
C LEU A 84 -12.76 -4.51 -5.68
N SER A 85 -12.50 -3.20 -5.56
CA SER A 85 -13.34 -2.27 -4.79
C SER A 85 -14.80 -2.30 -5.25
N ARG A 86 -15.04 -2.53 -6.56
CA ARG A 86 -16.36 -2.57 -7.21
C ARG A 86 -17.02 -3.95 -7.15
N SER A 87 -16.29 -4.99 -6.74
CA SER A 87 -16.73 -6.39 -6.78
C SER A 87 -17.31 -6.86 -5.44
N HIS A 88 -18.43 -6.27 -4.99
CA HIS A 88 -19.02 -6.55 -3.67
C HIS A 88 -19.23 -8.04 -3.37
N LYS A 89 -19.72 -8.81 -4.34
CA LYS A 89 -19.90 -10.26 -4.21
C LYS A 89 -18.57 -10.96 -3.93
N THR A 90 -17.54 -10.68 -4.73
CA THR A 90 -16.20 -11.26 -4.55
C THR A 90 -15.59 -10.87 -3.20
N LYS A 91 -15.76 -9.62 -2.75
CA LYS A 91 -15.29 -9.18 -1.43
C LYS A 91 -15.93 -9.99 -0.29
N ARG A 92 -17.25 -10.18 -0.33
CA ARG A 92 -17.98 -11.00 0.65
C ARG A 92 -17.50 -12.45 0.66
N GLU A 93 -17.27 -13.02 -0.53
CA GLU A 93 -16.76 -14.40 -0.67
C GLU A 93 -15.34 -14.57 -0.13
N ILE A 94 -14.46 -13.58 -0.36
CA ILE A 94 -13.11 -13.57 0.23
C ILE A 94 -13.22 -13.53 1.76
N VAL A 95 -14.02 -12.61 2.31
CA VAL A 95 -14.22 -12.49 3.77
C VAL A 95 -14.77 -13.79 4.35
N HIS A 96 -15.79 -14.38 3.73
CA HIS A 96 -16.36 -15.65 4.17
C HIS A 96 -15.31 -16.78 4.17
N CYS A 97 -14.55 -16.93 3.08
CA CYS A 97 -13.53 -17.99 2.98
C CYS A 97 -12.39 -17.81 3.99
N VAL A 98 -12.00 -16.57 4.28
CA VAL A 98 -10.86 -16.29 5.16
C VAL A 98 -11.25 -16.27 6.63
N GLN A 99 -12.45 -15.77 6.97
CA GLN A 99 -12.86 -15.53 8.36
C GLN A 99 -13.87 -16.55 8.91
N SER A 100 -14.68 -17.18 8.05
CA SER A 100 -15.84 -17.98 8.50
C SER A 100 -15.79 -19.44 8.06
N LEU A 101 -15.12 -19.76 6.95
CA LEU A 101 -15.13 -21.11 6.38
C LEU A 101 -14.45 -22.14 7.27
N TYR A 102 -13.36 -21.75 7.93
CA TYR A 102 -12.62 -22.62 8.84
C TYR A 102 -12.76 -22.09 10.27
N ARG A 103 -13.20 -22.95 11.21
CA ARG A 103 -13.41 -22.58 12.62
C ARG A 103 -12.15 -22.01 13.28
N SER A 104 -10.99 -22.59 12.93
CA SER A 104 -9.67 -22.12 13.35
C SER A 104 -9.00 -21.24 12.29
N GLY A 105 -9.77 -20.73 11.32
CA GLY A 105 -9.29 -20.05 10.13
C GLY A 105 -8.27 -20.84 9.28
N PRO A 106 -7.76 -20.22 8.19
CA PRO A 106 -6.83 -20.88 7.29
C PRO A 106 -5.41 -20.92 7.86
N HIS A 107 -4.66 -21.94 7.44
CA HIS A 107 -3.22 -22.03 7.67
C HIS A 107 -2.50 -20.97 6.84
N ALA A 108 -2.90 -20.81 5.59
CA ALA A 108 -2.43 -19.73 4.73
C ALA A 108 -3.51 -19.19 3.78
N VAL A 109 -3.38 -17.90 3.49
CA VAL A 109 -4.05 -17.25 2.36
C VAL A 109 -3.06 -17.16 1.21
N ILE A 110 -3.36 -17.79 0.08
CA ILE A 110 -2.51 -17.77 -1.10
C ILE A 110 -2.99 -16.64 -2.01
N LEU A 111 -2.17 -15.62 -2.18
CA LEU A 111 -2.38 -14.56 -3.15
C LEU A 111 -1.70 -14.91 -4.47
N ALA A 112 -2.50 -15.32 -5.45
CA ALA A 112 -2.02 -15.57 -6.81
C ALA A 112 -1.74 -14.25 -7.53
N LEU A 113 -0.50 -14.08 -8.01
CA LEU A 113 -0.10 -12.99 -8.89
C LEU A 113 0.50 -13.57 -10.16
N LYS A 114 0.32 -12.89 -11.28
CA LYS A 114 0.97 -13.26 -12.53
C LYS A 114 2.23 -12.42 -12.71
N VAL A 115 3.34 -13.02 -13.12
CA VAL A 115 4.53 -12.26 -13.52
C VAL A 115 4.18 -11.31 -14.66
N ASN A 116 4.64 -10.07 -14.57
CA ASN A 116 4.31 -8.94 -15.46
C ASN A 116 2.84 -8.50 -15.38
N SER A 117 2.14 -8.80 -14.27
CA SER A 117 0.86 -8.18 -13.96
C SER A 117 1.04 -7.14 -12.85
N VAL A 118 0.33 -6.01 -13.00
CA VAL A 118 0.31 -4.95 -12.00
C VAL A 118 -0.94 -5.15 -11.13
N LEU A 119 -0.73 -5.25 -9.82
CA LEU A 119 -1.82 -5.17 -8.85
C LEU A 119 -2.04 -3.69 -8.51
N SER A 120 -3.17 -3.12 -8.94
CA SER A 120 -3.47 -1.70 -8.71
C SER A 120 -3.48 -1.35 -7.21
N GLU A 121 -3.14 -0.11 -6.87
CA GLU A 121 -3.23 0.40 -5.50
C GLU A 121 -4.64 0.23 -4.92
N SER A 122 -5.69 0.47 -5.72
CA SER A 122 -7.08 0.25 -5.32
C SER A 122 -7.35 -1.19 -4.88
N ASN A 123 -6.73 -2.17 -5.57
CA ASN A 123 -6.85 -3.59 -5.24
C ASN A 123 -6.08 -3.93 -3.97
N ILE A 124 -4.88 -3.37 -3.80
CA ILE A 124 -4.08 -3.53 -2.59
C ILE A 124 -4.83 -2.97 -1.39
N SER A 125 -5.29 -1.72 -1.44
CA SER A 125 -6.07 -1.09 -0.37
C SER A 125 -7.37 -1.84 -0.07
N THR A 126 -8.03 -2.38 -1.11
CA THR A 126 -9.21 -3.21 -0.90
C THR A 126 -8.82 -4.52 -0.20
N LEU A 127 -7.78 -5.22 -0.63
CA LEU A 127 -7.31 -6.43 0.06
C LEU A 127 -6.90 -6.14 1.51
N GLU A 128 -6.28 -5.00 1.79
CA GLU A 128 -5.92 -4.56 3.13
C GLU A 128 -7.15 -4.32 4.02
N SER A 129 -8.25 -3.84 3.44
CA SER A 129 -9.52 -3.71 4.18
C SER A 129 -10.20 -5.05 4.47
N LEU A 130 -9.94 -6.09 3.67
CA LEU A 130 -10.57 -7.41 3.80
C LEU A 130 -9.74 -8.38 4.64
N LEU A 131 -8.42 -8.32 4.51
CA LEU A 131 -7.45 -9.10 5.26
C LEU A 131 -7.00 -8.27 6.46
N THR A 132 -7.39 -8.69 7.66
CA THR A 132 -6.90 -8.08 8.91
C THR A 132 -5.37 -8.11 8.96
N VAL A 133 -4.76 -7.27 9.79
CA VAL A 133 -3.30 -7.22 9.98
C VAL A 133 -2.72 -8.62 10.22
N GLN A 134 -3.40 -9.44 11.02
CA GLN A 134 -3.02 -10.82 11.30
C GLN A 134 -3.04 -11.69 10.03
N LEU A 135 -4.01 -11.54 9.12
CA LEU A 135 -4.11 -12.38 7.93
C LEU A 135 -2.99 -12.13 6.92
N TRP A 136 -2.39 -10.94 6.91
CA TRP A 136 -1.17 -10.68 6.13
C TRP A 136 0.00 -11.53 6.61
N GLU A 137 0.12 -11.76 7.92
CA GLU A 137 1.06 -12.73 8.50
C GLU A 137 0.70 -14.19 8.20
N HIS A 138 -0.44 -14.48 7.57
CA HIS A 138 -0.77 -15.79 7.00
C HIS A 138 -0.72 -15.82 5.47
N THR A 139 -0.42 -14.70 4.81
CA THR A 139 -0.49 -14.60 3.36
C THR A 139 0.83 -15.03 2.70
N ILE A 140 0.74 -15.91 1.69
CA ILE A 140 1.83 -16.34 0.83
C ILE A 140 1.54 -15.86 -0.59
N VAL A 141 2.51 -15.22 -1.24
CA VAL A 141 2.36 -14.75 -2.62
C VAL A 141 2.90 -15.80 -3.59
N LEU A 142 2.04 -16.33 -4.46
CA LEU A 142 2.46 -17.26 -5.51
C LEU A 142 2.45 -16.57 -6.87
N PHE A 143 3.65 -16.43 -7.45
CA PHE A 143 3.83 -15.89 -8.79
C PHE A 143 3.64 -17.00 -9.82
N THR A 144 2.71 -16.79 -10.75
CA THR A 144 2.49 -17.68 -11.90
C THR A 144 3.13 -17.11 -13.15
N HIS A 145 3.37 -17.98 -14.14
CA HIS A 145 4.07 -17.64 -15.38
C HIS A 145 5.53 -17.23 -15.12
N GLY A 146 6.22 -17.92 -14.22
CA GLY A 146 7.62 -17.66 -13.88
C GLY A 146 8.57 -17.73 -15.08
N GLU A 147 8.21 -18.46 -16.14
CA GLU A 147 8.95 -18.48 -17.40
C GLU A 147 9.07 -17.09 -18.06
N LYS A 148 8.18 -16.14 -17.70
CA LYS A 148 8.20 -14.76 -18.21
C LYS A 148 9.24 -13.86 -17.54
N LEU A 149 9.91 -14.33 -16.50
CA LEU A 149 11.05 -13.64 -15.91
C LEU A 149 12.27 -13.67 -16.84
N GLY A 150 12.30 -14.59 -17.82
CA GLY A 150 13.45 -14.72 -18.73
C GLY A 150 14.72 -15.04 -17.95
N GLY A 151 15.77 -14.23 -18.16
CA GLY A 151 17.03 -14.33 -17.43
C GLY A 151 17.06 -13.66 -16.04
N TYR A 152 15.99 -12.97 -15.64
CA TYR A 152 15.94 -12.26 -14.37
C TYR A 152 15.44 -13.17 -13.23
N THR A 153 15.89 -12.86 -12.02
CA THR A 153 15.36 -13.50 -10.80
C THR A 153 14.03 -12.86 -10.41
N ILE A 154 13.26 -13.53 -9.55
CA ILE A 154 12.03 -12.93 -9.02
C ILE A 154 12.37 -11.77 -8.06
N GLU A 155 13.51 -11.85 -7.40
CA GLU A 155 14.05 -10.82 -6.53
C GLU A 155 14.38 -9.55 -7.31
N ASP A 156 14.89 -9.66 -8.54
CA ASP A 156 15.06 -8.51 -9.44
C ASP A 156 13.71 -7.88 -9.78
N TYR A 157 12.73 -8.71 -10.16
CA TYR A 157 11.38 -8.25 -10.50
C TYR A 157 10.68 -7.53 -9.34
N ILE A 158 10.79 -8.08 -8.12
CA ILE A 158 10.22 -7.46 -6.91
C ILE A 158 10.91 -6.12 -6.60
N ARG A 159 12.25 -6.04 -6.75
CA ARG A 159 13.02 -4.81 -6.49
C ARG A 159 12.65 -3.67 -7.44
N CYS A 160 12.29 -3.97 -8.69
CA CYS A 160 11.88 -2.96 -9.67
C CYS A 160 10.49 -2.36 -9.40
N GLN A 161 9.68 -2.92 -8.50
CA GLN A 161 8.30 -2.48 -8.25
C GLN A 161 8.06 -2.19 -6.77
N GLN A 162 8.08 -0.91 -6.40
CA GLN A 162 7.92 -0.47 -4.99
C GLN A 162 6.62 -0.98 -4.33
N GLN A 163 5.51 -0.97 -5.07
CA GLN A 163 4.22 -1.49 -4.57
C GLN A 163 4.29 -2.99 -4.27
N LEU A 164 4.92 -3.77 -5.17
CA LEU A 164 5.09 -5.21 -4.98
C LEU A 164 6.05 -5.49 -3.82
N GLN A 165 7.14 -4.73 -3.70
CA GLN A 165 8.06 -4.85 -2.58
C GLN A 165 7.36 -4.63 -1.23
N SER A 166 6.51 -3.60 -1.15
CA SER A 166 5.70 -3.31 0.05
C SER A 166 4.75 -4.48 0.36
N LEU A 167 4.06 -5.00 -0.65
CA LEU A 167 3.18 -6.16 -0.50
C LEU A 167 3.93 -7.41 0.01
N ILE A 168 5.09 -7.72 -0.57
CA ILE A 168 5.90 -8.89 -0.17
C ILE A 168 6.41 -8.74 1.27
N LYS A 169 6.83 -7.53 1.67
CA LYS A 169 7.21 -7.25 3.06
C LYS A 169 6.06 -7.47 4.03
N LYS A 170 4.83 -7.04 3.69
CA LYS A 170 3.63 -7.31 4.50
C LYS A 170 3.34 -8.80 4.66
N CYS A 171 3.66 -9.59 3.63
CA CYS A 171 3.54 -11.04 3.66
C CYS A 171 4.72 -11.73 4.38
N GLY A 172 5.65 -11.00 5.01
CA GLY A 172 6.81 -11.56 5.70
C GLY A 172 7.82 -12.23 4.77
N GLU A 173 7.98 -11.69 3.55
CA GLU A 173 8.87 -12.24 2.51
C GLU A 173 8.52 -13.66 2.05
N ARG A 174 7.30 -14.12 2.31
CA ARG A 174 6.83 -15.44 1.85
C ARG A 174 6.24 -15.36 0.46
N TYR A 175 7.05 -15.76 -0.51
CA TYR A 175 6.61 -15.94 -1.87
C TYR A 175 7.28 -17.14 -2.53
N PHE A 176 6.68 -17.61 -3.63
CA PHE A 176 7.25 -18.66 -4.46
C PHE A 176 6.83 -18.46 -5.91
N VAL A 177 7.65 -18.95 -6.84
CA VAL A 177 7.46 -18.79 -8.28
C VAL A 177 7.18 -20.13 -8.93
N ILE A 178 6.04 -20.19 -9.60
CA ILE A 178 5.57 -21.35 -10.35
C ILE A 178 6.02 -21.18 -11.79
N ARG A 179 6.83 -22.13 -12.26
CA ARG A 179 7.33 -22.19 -13.64
C ARG A 179 6.62 -23.28 -14.42
N LYS A 180 6.57 -23.15 -15.75
CA LYS A 180 6.11 -24.22 -16.62
C LYS A 180 7.04 -25.43 -16.46
N ASN A 181 6.47 -26.61 -16.18
CA ASN A 181 7.14 -27.90 -15.99
C ASN A 181 7.95 -28.11 -14.69
N ASP A 182 7.88 -27.20 -13.71
CA ASP A 182 8.66 -27.32 -12.47
C ASP A 182 7.81 -26.95 -11.23
N ASN A 183 6.80 -27.78 -10.95
CA ASN A 183 5.81 -27.51 -9.90
C ASN A 183 5.60 -28.68 -8.94
N ASN A 184 6.47 -29.69 -8.98
CA ASN A 184 6.30 -30.91 -8.19
C ASN A 184 6.46 -30.66 -6.69
N GLN A 185 7.15 -29.57 -6.31
CA GLN A 185 7.47 -29.20 -4.92
C GLN A 185 6.58 -28.08 -4.33
N ILE A 186 5.54 -27.65 -5.04
CA ILE A 186 4.73 -26.50 -4.59
C ILE A 186 4.10 -26.74 -3.22
N THR A 187 3.62 -27.96 -2.98
CA THR A 187 2.91 -28.32 -1.75
C THR A 187 3.87 -28.34 -0.57
N GLU A 188 5.04 -28.92 -0.75
CA GLU A 188 6.14 -28.97 0.20
C GLU A 188 6.63 -27.55 0.51
N THR A 189 6.80 -26.72 -0.51
CA THR A 189 7.20 -25.31 -0.35
C THR A 189 6.14 -24.48 0.40
N ILE A 190 4.85 -24.71 0.14
CA ILE A 190 3.77 -24.04 0.90
C ILE A 190 3.85 -24.46 2.38
N GLN A 191 4.04 -25.75 2.67
CA GLN A 191 4.20 -26.21 4.05
C GLN A 191 5.41 -25.56 4.73
N GLU A 192 6.55 -25.47 4.05
CA GLU A 192 7.74 -24.76 4.55
C GLU A 192 7.44 -23.28 4.87
N LEU A 193 6.77 -22.56 3.95
CA LEU A 193 6.43 -21.15 4.14
C LEU A 193 5.38 -20.93 5.24
N VAL A 194 4.47 -21.89 5.43
CA VAL A 194 3.56 -21.91 6.58
C VAL A 194 4.33 -22.13 7.87
N ALA A 195 5.28 -23.07 7.88
CA ALA A 195 6.10 -23.40 9.05
C ALA A 195 7.07 -22.29 9.48
N ARG A 196 7.59 -21.49 8.53
CA ARG A 196 8.45 -20.32 8.84
C ARG A 196 7.75 -19.23 9.64
N LYS A 197 6.43 -19.12 9.52
CA LYS A 197 5.63 -18.07 10.14
C LYS A 197 5.88 -17.96 11.65
N ASN A 198 6.00 -16.73 12.15
CA ASN A 198 6.20 -16.43 13.58
C ASN A 198 4.92 -16.47 14.41
N SER A 199 3.91 -17.19 13.96
CA SER A 199 2.64 -17.36 14.68
C SER A 199 2.20 -18.81 14.51
N ALA A 200 2.15 -19.53 15.62
CA ALA A 200 2.00 -20.99 15.66
C ALA A 200 0.61 -21.48 15.29
N CYS A 201 -0.41 -20.63 15.42
CA CYS A 201 -1.78 -21.10 15.33
C CYS A 201 -2.43 -20.82 13.98
N TYR A 202 -3.36 -21.71 13.66
CA TYR A 202 -4.48 -21.48 12.77
C TYR A 202 -5.32 -20.34 13.37
N PHE A 203 -5.59 -19.31 12.58
CA PHE A 203 -6.33 -18.09 12.93
C PHE A 203 -7.52 -18.33 13.90
N LYS A 204 -7.31 -18.13 15.20
CA LYS A 204 -8.37 -18.03 16.23
C LYS A 204 -8.64 -16.54 16.48
N LEU A 205 -9.91 -16.13 16.41
CA LEU A 205 -10.36 -14.79 16.80
C LEU A 205 -10.27 -14.52 18.33
N SER A 206 -9.91 -15.53 19.13
CA SER A 206 -9.74 -15.41 20.59
C SER A 206 -8.25 -15.33 20.97
N ALA A 207 -7.93 -14.47 21.95
CA ALA A 207 -6.58 -14.29 22.48
C ALA A 207 -5.92 -15.63 22.86
N GLN A 208 -4.73 -15.87 22.32
CA GLN A 208 -3.87 -16.98 22.73
C GLN A 208 -3.04 -16.57 23.93
N THR A 209 -2.70 -17.54 24.77
CA THR A 209 -1.69 -17.37 25.82
C THR A 209 -0.32 -17.79 25.27
N GLU A 210 0.74 -17.15 25.73
CA GLU A 210 2.13 -17.46 25.32
C GLU A 210 2.51 -18.93 25.56
N VAL A 211 1.87 -19.58 26.53
CA VAL A 211 2.04 -21.01 26.83
C VAL A 211 1.52 -21.89 25.68
N THR A 212 0.36 -21.56 25.08
CA THR A 212 -0.20 -22.30 23.93
C THR A 212 0.63 -22.14 22.65
N LEU A 213 1.21 -20.96 22.44
CA LEU A 213 2.12 -20.71 21.31
C LEU A 213 3.38 -21.58 21.41
N LEU A 214 3.92 -21.73 22.63
CA LEU A 214 5.12 -22.52 22.88
C LEU A 214 4.92 -24.02 22.62
N SER A 215 3.78 -24.58 23.03
CA SER A 215 3.47 -25.99 22.74
C SER A 215 3.32 -26.25 21.24
N ASP A 216 2.65 -25.35 20.53
CA ASP A 216 2.40 -25.48 19.10
C ASP A 216 3.72 -25.41 18.30
N TRP A 217 4.62 -24.49 18.64
CA TRP A 217 5.95 -24.45 17.99
C TRP A 217 6.81 -25.67 18.30
N ARG A 218 6.74 -26.22 19.51
CA ARG A 218 7.46 -27.46 19.85
C ARG A 218 6.96 -28.63 19.01
N TYR A 219 5.64 -28.78 18.93
CA TYR A 219 5.02 -29.81 18.10
C TYR A 219 5.41 -29.64 16.63
N LEU A 220 5.37 -28.42 16.09
CA LEU A 220 5.82 -28.14 14.73
C LEU A 220 7.29 -28.53 14.50
N VAL A 221 8.19 -28.18 15.42
CA VAL A 221 9.61 -28.55 15.35
C VAL A 221 9.77 -30.07 15.31
N GLU A 222 9.08 -30.79 16.20
CA GLU A 222 9.11 -32.26 16.26
C GLU A 222 8.61 -32.89 14.94
N ARG A 223 7.53 -32.36 14.35
CA ARG A 223 7.02 -32.83 13.05
C ARG A 223 8.01 -32.59 11.91
N ILE A 224 8.67 -31.43 11.90
CA ILE A 224 9.69 -31.12 10.88
C ILE A 224 10.92 -32.02 11.06
N GLU A 225 11.39 -32.22 12.29
CA GLU A 225 12.51 -33.13 12.61
C GLU A 225 12.18 -34.56 12.18
N SER A 226 10.97 -35.05 12.45
CA SER A 226 10.51 -36.36 11.99
C SER A 226 10.51 -36.47 10.46
N LYS A 227 10.01 -35.44 9.74
CA LYS A 227 10.09 -35.38 8.28
C LYS A 227 11.53 -35.43 7.78
N ILE A 228 12.45 -34.66 8.39
CA ILE A 228 13.88 -34.67 8.03
C ILE A 228 14.46 -36.07 8.18
N THR A 229 14.15 -36.77 9.28
CA THR A 229 14.61 -38.15 9.50
C THR A 229 14.11 -39.10 8.41
N THR A 230 12.81 -39.06 8.06
CA THR A 230 12.27 -39.90 6.97
C THR A 230 12.85 -39.56 5.59
N LEU A 231 13.06 -38.28 5.29
CA LEU A 231 13.72 -37.85 4.06
C LEU A 231 15.18 -38.32 3.98
N SER A 232 15.87 -38.35 5.12
CA SER A 232 17.27 -38.78 5.21
C SER A 232 17.38 -40.29 5.00
N ALA A 233 16.49 -41.07 5.64
CA ALA A 233 16.40 -42.51 5.43
C ALA A 233 16.04 -42.86 3.98
N PHE A 234 15.06 -42.16 3.39
CA PHE A 234 14.71 -42.31 1.98
C PHE A 234 15.91 -42.05 1.05
N LYS A 235 16.68 -41.00 1.31
CA LYS A 235 17.91 -40.71 0.57
C LYS A 235 18.95 -41.83 0.69
N GLU A 236 19.18 -42.36 1.89
CA GLU A 236 20.13 -43.45 2.13
C GLU A 236 19.71 -44.73 1.37
N ASN A 237 18.42 -45.04 1.35
CA ASN A 237 17.86 -46.15 0.57
C ASN A 237 18.06 -45.96 -0.95
N LEU A 238 17.89 -44.74 -1.47
CA LEU A 238 18.17 -44.45 -2.88
C LEU A 238 19.66 -44.62 -3.24
N LEU A 239 20.56 -44.25 -2.32
CA LEU A 239 22.00 -44.40 -2.52
C LEU A 239 22.42 -45.87 -2.54
N SER A 240 21.90 -46.69 -1.63
CA SER A 240 22.25 -48.11 -1.51
C SER A 240 21.71 -48.98 -2.64
N ASN A 241 20.55 -48.63 -3.22
CA ASN A 241 19.89 -49.42 -4.26
C ASN A 241 20.22 -48.99 -5.71
N SER A 242 21.07 -47.97 -5.91
CA SER A 242 21.31 -47.39 -7.24
C SER A 242 22.16 -48.31 -8.16
N LYS A 243 21.59 -48.70 -9.31
CA LYS A 243 22.31 -49.37 -10.42
C LYS A 243 22.98 -48.33 -11.33
N PRO A 244 24.17 -48.61 -11.92
CA PRO A 244 24.99 -47.62 -12.63
C PRO A 244 24.34 -46.94 -13.86
N GLN A 245 23.30 -47.53 -14.45
CA GLN A 245 22.64 -47.00 -15.65
C GLN A 245 21.60 -45.88 -15.37
N ASN A 246 21.15 -45.66 -14.12
CA ASN A 246 20.08 -44.70 -13.78
C ASN A 246 20.56 -43.51 -12.92
N ASN A 247 21.87 -43.26 -12.91
CA ASN A 247 22.53 -42.35 -11.95
C ASN A 247 22.11 -40.88 -12.07
N ASN A 248 21.83 -40.36 -13.26
CA ASN A 248 21.59 -38.91 -13.43
C ASN A 248 20.23 -38.46 -12.86
N SER A 249 19.16 -39.24 -13.08
CA SER A 249 17.82 -38.92 -12.56
C SER A 249 17.74 -39.13 -11.05
N ILE A 250 18.34 -40.20 -10.54
CA ILE A 250 18.44 -40.47 -9.09
C ILE A 250 19.26 -39.37 -8.41
N LYS A 251 20.39 -38.96 -8.99
CA LYS A 251 21.22 -37.87 -8.46
C LYS A 251 20.44 -36.56 -8.37
N ARG A 252 19.68 -36.19 -9.40
CA ARG A 252 18.80 -35.00 -9.35
C ARG A 252 17.78 -35.10 -8.23
N LEU A 253 17.17 -36.27 -8.03
CA LEU A 253 16.21 -36.48 -6.94
C LEU A 253 16.88 -36.32 -5.57
N ILE A 254 18.07 -36.89 -5.39
CA ILE A 254 18.86 -36.74 -4.15
C ILE A 254 19.19 -35.26 -3.90
N ASP A 255 19.68 -34.54 -4.90
CA ASP A 255 20.01 -33.11 -4.78
C ASP A 255 18.77 -32.28 -4.39
N LEU A 256 17.59 -32.63 -4.92
CA LEU A 256 16.32 -31.98 -4.58
C LEU A 256 15.91 -32.28 -3.12
N LYS A 257 16.01 -33.53 -2.67
CA LYS A 257 15.69 -33.92 -1.29
C LYS A 257 16.69 -33.32 -0.29
N ASP A 258 17.97 -33.22 -0.64
CA ASP A 258 18.98 -32.53 0.17
C ASP A 258 18.71 -31.04 0.31
N ALA A 259 18.28 -30.39 -0.78
CA ALA A 259 17.86 -28.99 -0.73
C ALA A 259 16.64 -28.80 0.18
N GLU A 260 15.68 -29.72 0.15
CA GLU A 260 14.52 -29.73 1.06
C GLU A 260 14.96 -29.90 2.53
N ILE A 261 15.79 -30.91 2.84
CA ILE A 261 16.34 -31.15 4.18
C ILE A 261 17.05 -29.90 4.71
N LYS A 262 17.87 -29.24 3.87
CA LYS A 262 18.58 -28.02 4.25
C LYS A 262 17.62 -26.88 4.60
N ARG A 263 16.55 -26.70 3.83
CA ARG A 263 15.52 -25.68 4.11
C ARG A 263 14.77 -25.99 5.40
N LEU A 264 14.37 -27.24 5.63
CA LEU A 264 13.68 -27.66 6.85
C LEU A 264 14.55 -27.48 8.09
N ASN A 265 15.84 -27.84 8.03
CA ASN A 265 16.79 -27.61 9.12
C ASN A 265 16.93 -26.11 9.48
N ALA A 266 16.92 -25.23 8.48
CA ALA A 266 16.94 -23.79 8.73
C ALA A 266 15.70 -23.32 9.51
N ILE A 267 14.52 -23.84 9.19
CA ILE A 267 13.27 -23.55 9.89
C ILE A 267 13.32 -24.06 11.33
N VAL A 268 13.78 -25.29 11.54
CA VAL A 268 13.96 -25.88 12.88
C VAL A 268 14.88 -25.00 13.74
N GLN A 269 16.04 -24.64 13.21
CA GLN A 269 17.01 -23.78 13.90
C GLN A 269 16.42 -22.41 14.27
N GLU A 270 15.66 -21.80 13.36
CA GLU A 270 14.96 -20.55 13.63
C GLU A 270 13.92 -20.70 14.74
N LYS A 271 13.02 -21.68 14.63
CA LYS A 271 11.97 -21.93 15.63
C LYS A 271 12.52 -22.31 16.99
N GLN A 272 13.60 -23.10 17.05
CA GLN A 272 14.28 -23.43 18.30
C GLN A 272 14.85 -22.16 18.98
N ARG A 273 15.38 -21.19 18.22
CA ARG A 273 15.83 -19.89 18.77
C ARG A 273 14.65 -19.10 19.34
N GLU A 274 13.51 -19.09 18.66
CA GLU A 274 12.28 -18.41 19.13
C GLU A 274 11.71 -19.06 20.39
N ILE A 275 11.61 -20.40 20.42
CA ILE A 275 11.24 -21.19 21.60
C ILE A 275 12.16 -20.86 22.78
N LYS A 276 13.49 -20.79 22.55
CA LYS A 276 14.46 -20.43 23.59
C LYS A 276 14.31 -18.97 24.06
N ARG A 277 13.89 -18.05 23.19
CA ARG A 277 13.58 -16.65 23.56
C ARG A 277 12.31 -16.59 24.41
N LEU A 278 11.21 -17.17 23.97
CA LEU A 278 9.94 -17.21 24.73
C LEU A 278 10.09 -17.90 26.08
N ARG A 279 10.79 -19.05 26.16
CA ARG A 279 11.05 -19.71 27.45
C ARG A 279 11.82 -18.83 28.42
N ARG A 280 12.75 -18.00 27.94
CA ARG A 280 13.45 -17.03 28.80
C ARG A 280 12.50 -15.94 29.27
N TYR A 281 11.67 -15.39 28.36
CA TYR A 281 10.67 -14.38 28.68
C TYR A 281 9.67 -14.85 29.73
N LEU A 282 9.13 -16.06 29.58
CA LEU A 282 8.21 -16.67 30.55
C LEU A 282 8.90 -16.89 31.91
N ARG A 283 10.13 -17.42 31.92
CA ARG A 283 10.89 -17.57 33.18
C ARG A 283 11.19 -16.24 33.87
N THR A 284 11.40 -15.16 33.13
CA THR A 284 11.61 -13.83 33.74
C THR A 284 10.33 -13.22 34.31
N GLN A 285 9.14 -13.63 33.85
CA GLN A 285 7.89 -13.25 34.51
C GLN A 285 7.71 -13.99 35.85
N ASP A 286 8.27 -15.20 35.97
CA ASP A 286 8.18 -16.05 37.18
C ASP A 286 9.31 -15.79 38.22
N LEU A 287 10.26 -14.87 37.98
CA LEU A 287 11.40 -14.61 38.87
C LEU A 287 11.19 -13.36 39.74
N ASP A 288 11.00 -13.59 41.04
CA ASP A 288 11.08 -12.72 42.23
C ASP A 288 10.70 -11.21 42.06
N PRO A 289 9.58 -10.73 42.65
CA PRO A 289 9.11 -9.34 42.55
C PRO A 289 10.17 -8.29 42.91
N SER A 290 11.13 -8.63 43.76
CA SER A 290 12.19 -7.75 44.28
C SER A 290 13.07 -7.14 43.19
N GLY A 291 13.52 -7.96 42.23
CA GLY A 291 14.44 -7.53 41.17
C GLY A 291 13.74 -6.79 40.04
N LEU A 292 12.51 -7.21 39.71
CA LEU A 292 11.67 -6.55 38.71
C LEU A 292 11.19 -5.19 39.22
N HIS A 293 10.81 -5.08 40.50
CA HIS A 293 10.39 -3.81 41.10
C HIS A 293 11.51 -2.79 41.06
N ARG A 294 12.74 -3.18 41.45
CA ARG A 294 13.91 -2.29 41.36
C ARG A 294 14.19 -1.84 39.94
N ARG A 295 14.04 -2.74 38.96
CA ARG A 295 14.26 -2.39 37.54
C ARG A 295 13.13 -1.51 36.99
N ILE A 296 11.90 -1.70 37.45
CA ILE A 296 10.76 -0.84 37.09
C ILE A 296 10.96 0.54 37.70
N GLU A 297 11.35 0.67 38.96
CA GLU A 297 11.69 1.95 39.60
C GLU A 297 12.83 2.66 38.84
N GLU A 298 13.93 1.96 38.54
CA GLU A 298 15.04 2.51 37.73
C GLU A 298 14.58 3.02 36.36
N LEU A 299 13.64 2.32 35.71
CA LEU A 299 13.09 2.70 34.40
C LEU A 299 12.10 3.87 34.51
N VAL A 300 11.31 3.93 35.59
CA VAL A 300 10.40 5.04 35.88
C VAL A 300 11.20 6.31 36.12
N ASP A 301 12.27 6.25 36.92
CA ASP A 301 13.17 7.39 37.16
C ASP A 301 13.82 7.88 35.85
N GLN A 302 14.27 6.94 35.00
CA GLN A 302 14.82 7.29 33.68
C GLN A 302 13.80 7.93 32.75
N LEU A 303 12.54 7.50 32.81
CA LEU A 303 11.45 8.09 32.02
C LEU A 303 11.11 9.50 32.52
N ASP A 304 11.13 9.72 33.83
CA ASP A 304 10.87 11.05 34.41
C ASP A 304 11.97 12.05 34.07
N ILE A 305 13.24 11.63 34.13
CA ILE A 305 14.37 12.45 33.69
C ILE A 305 14.21 12.83 32.21
N LYS A 306 13.96 11.85 31.34
CA LYS A 306 13.76 12.12 29.90
C LYS A 306 12.54 12.98 29.62
N SER A 307 11.45 12.80 30.37
CA SER A 307 10.24 13.61 30.25
C SER A 307 10.53 15.08 30.58
N ASN A 308 11.31 15.34 31.62
CA ASN A 308 11.70 16.70 32.01
C ASN A 308 12.68 17.33 31.00
N GLU A 309 13.65 16.58 30.49
CA GLU A 309 14.52 17.04 29.39
C GLU A 309 13.71 17.42 28.14
N LEU A 310 12.69 16.63 27.81
CA LEU A 310 11.83 16.90 26.66
C LEU A 310 10.97 18.16 26.86
N LYS A 311 10.49 18.40 28.09
CA LYS A 311 9.77 19.64 28.45
C LYS A 311 10.68 20.86 28.32
N GLU A 312 11.92 20.80 28.79
CA GLU A 312 12.89 21.89 28.65
C GLU A 312 13.21 22.17 27.17
N LYS A 313 13.52 21.13 26.39
CA LYS A 313 13.72 21.28 24.94
C LYS A 313 12.50 21.86 24.23
N ASN A 314 11.29 21.58 24.70
CA ASN A 314 10.08 22.16 24.14
C ASN A 314 9.95 23.64 24.47
N LYS A 315 10.31 24.06 25.70
CA LYS A 315 10.40 25.48 26.08
C LYS A 315 11.42 26.21 25.19
N GLU A 316 12.62 25.67 25.03
CA GLU A 316 13.63 26.23 24.13
C GLU A 316 13.10 26.37 22.69
N ASN A 317 12.42 25.33 22.18
CA ASN A 317 11.79 25.37 20.86
C ASN A 317 10.72 26.47 20.74
N THR A 318 9.93 26.72 21.79
CA THR A 318 8.95 27.82 21.77
C THR A 318 9.63 29.18 21.72
N ILE A 319 10.74 29.37 22.45
CA ILE A 319 11.53 30.60 22.44
C ILE A 319 12.14 30.82 21.05
N LEU A 320 12.78 29.79 20.48
CA LEU A 320 13.36 29.85 19.13
C LEU A 320 12.30 30.17 18.08
N LYS A 321 11.09 29.58 18.17
CA LYS A 321 9.97 29.91 17.27
C LYS A 321 9.56 31.38 17.39
N MET A 322 9.54 31.96 18.59
CA MET A 322 9.25 33.39 18.78
C MET A 322 10.35 34.27 18.17
N GLN A 323 11.62 33.89 18.32
CA GLN A 323 12.75 34.59 17.70
C GLN A 323 12.69 34.53 16.17
N VAL A 324 12.40 33.36 15.59
CA VAL A 324 12.22 33.20 14.14
C VAL A 324 11.09 34.08 13.64
N LYS A 325 9.92 34.10 14.31
CA LYS A 325 8.81 35.00 13.94
C LYS A 325 9.21 36.48 13.97
N LYS A 326 10.00 36.89 14.98
CA LYS A 326 10.50 38.26 15.06
C LYS A 326 11.45 38.57 13.90
N LYS A 327 12.36 37.67 13.57
CA LYS A 327 13.28 37.81 12.43
C LYS A 327 12.56 37.82 11.09
N ASP A 328 11.53 36.99 10.91
CA ASP A 328 10.70 37.01 9.70
C ASP A 328 9.97 38.35 9.54
N ALA A 329 9.50 38.95 10.64
CA ALA A 329 8.90 40.29 10.62
C ALA A 329 9.92 41.38 10.24
N GLU A 330 11.13 41.32 10.80
CA GLU A 330 12.24 42.22 10.43
C GLU A 330 12.60 42.08 8.93
N ILE A 331 12.70 40.85 8.43
CA ILE A 331 12.95 40.58 7.00
C ILE A 331 11.83 41.14 6.13
N LYS A 332 10.57 41.02 6.55
CA LYS A 332 9.42 41.54 5.80
C LYS A 332 9.46 43.07 5.71
N GLU A 333 9.79 43.75 6.81
CA GLU A 333 9.94 45.20 6.84
C GLU A 333 11.11 45.68 5.96
N LEU A 334 12.27 45.02 6.07
CA LEU A 334 13.43 45.34 5.22
C LEU A 334 13.12 45.14 3.74
N LYS A 335 12.41 44.08 3.36
CA LYS A 335 11.94 43.87 1.98
C LYS A 335 11.00 44.97 1.52
N LEU A 336 10.11 45.45 2.39
CA LEU A 336 9.19 46.54 2.07
C LEU A 336 9.96 47.85 1.86
N GLN A 337 10.97 48.12 2.69
CA GLN A 337 11.84 49.29 2.54
C GLN A 337 12.65 49.22 1.25
N MET A 338 13.25 48.06 0.93
CA MET A 338 13.95 47.85 -0.34
C MET A 338 13.01 48.09 -1.53
N TRP A 339 11.80 47.52 -1.51
CA TRP A 339 10.82 47.72 -2.57
C TRP A 339 10.41 49.18 -2.74
N ARG A 340 10.19 49.90 -1.63
CA ARG A 340 9.91 51.35 -1.67
C ARG A 340 11.05 52.11 -2.33
N GLN A 341 12.29 51.80 -1.97
CA GLN A 341 13.46 52.50 -2.50
C GLN A 341 13.70 52.19 -3.98
N GLU A 342 13.49 50.95 -4.40
CA GLU A 342 13.53 50.55 -5.82
C GLU A 342 12.42 51.23 -6.62
N SER A 343 11.21 51.36 -6.05
CA SER A 343 10.11 52.12 -6.65
C SER A 343 10.45 53.60 -6.84
N VAL A 344 11.07 54.23 -5.83
CA VAL A 344 11.51 55.63 -5.91
C VAL A 344 12.59 55.79 -6.98
N ASN A 345 13.59 54.90 -7.01
CA ASN A 345 14.64 54.93 -8.04
C ASN A 345 14.05 54.77 -9.46
N GLN A 346 13.07 53.89 -9.65
CA GLN A 346 12.35 53.76 -10.92
C GLN A 346 11.58 55.03 -11.29
N TYR A 347 10.89 55.64 -10.33
CA TYR A 347 10.18 56.91 -10.53
C TYR A 347 11.13 58.05 -10.90
N GLU A 348 12.27 58.17 -10.22
CA GLU A 348 13.31 59.16 -10.53
C GLU A 348 13.91 58.95 -11.93
N THR A 349 14.14 57.70 -12.32
CA THR A 349 14.64 57.34 -13.66
C THR A 349 13.64 57.72 -14.74
N VAL A 350 12.35 57.43 -14.52
CA VAL A 350 11.26 57.80 -15.44
C VAL A 350 11.07 59.32 -15.51
N HIS A 351 11.15 60.03 -14.38
CA HIS A 351 11.08 61.49 -14.35
C HIS A 351 12.30 62.16 -15.00
N ALA A 352 13.49 61.58 -14.89
CA ALA A 352 14.68 62.01 -15.62
C ALA A 352 14.51 61.82 -17.13
N CYS A 353 13.96 60.68 -17.57
CA CYS A 353 13.56 60.47 -18.96
C CYS A 353 12.50 61.46 -19.43
N TYR A 354 11.46 61.73 -18.63
CA TYR A 354 10.39 62.65 -18.99
C TYR A 354 10.87 64.10 -19.07
N ARG A 355 11.80 64.53 -18.19
CA ARG A 355 12.48 65.83 -18.30
C ARG A 355 13.35 65.91 -19.56
N SER A 356 14.04 64.83 -19.92
CA SER A 356 14.78 64.75 -21.20
C SER A 356 13.84 64.90 -22.41
N SER A 357 12.68 64.25 -22.39
CA SER A 357 11.69 64.30 -23.47
C SER A 357 10.93 65.64 -23.57
N LEU A 358 10.68 66.32 -22.46
CA LEU A 358 10.09 67.67 -22.46
C LEU A 358 11.05 68.72 -23.05
N CYS A 359 12.36 68.54 -22.89
CA CYS A 359 13.36 69.35 -23.60
C CYS A 359 13.37 69.10 -25.12
N GLN A 360 12.66 68.07 -25.63
CA GLN A 360 12.53 67.75 -27.05
C GLN A 360 11.18 68.12 -27.68
N GLY A 361 10.28 68.81 -26.94
CA GLY A 361 9.12 69.54 -27.51
C GLY A 361 8.06 68.71 -28.24
N VAL A 362 7.16 68.02 -27.50
CA VAL A 362 5.98 67.34 -28.09
C VAL A 362 4.66 67.77 -27.43
N SER A 363 3.63 67.97 -28.26
CA SER A 363 2.33 68.63 -28.02
C SER A 363 1.36 67.90 -27.06
N THR A 364 0.54 68.69 -26.35
CA THR A 364 -0.28 68.38 -25.16
C THR A 364 -1.53 67.51 -25.38
N MET A 365 -1.81 67.07 -26.62
CA MET A 365 -2.98 66.24 -26.95
C MET A 365 -2.79 64.73 -26.67
N SER A 366 -1.55 64.24 -26.56
CA SER A 366 -1.29 62.81 -26.26
C SER A 366 -1.32 62.46 -24.77
N ILE A 367 -1.40 63.45 -23.87
CA ILE A 367 -1.24 63.26 -22.42
C ILE A 367 -2.58 62.91 -21.72
N LYS A 368 -3.73 63.18 -22.35
CA LYS A 368 -5.05 62.94 -21.74
C LYS A 368 -5.49 61.47 -21.68
N ASN A 369 -4.93 60.58 -22.52
CA ASN A 369 -5.30 59.16 -22.52
C ASN A 369 -4.56 58.31 -21.47
N HIS A 370 -3.52 58.84 -20.81
CA HIS A 370 -2.75 58.07 -19.81
C HIS A 370 -3.27 58.23 -18.37
N ASN A 371 -4.09 59.24 -18.08
CA ASN A 371 -4.57 59.56 -16.73
C ASN A 371 -5.94 58.95 -16.37
N GLN A 372 -6.44 57.99 -17.15
CA GLN A 372 -7.76 57.37 -16.91
C GLN A 372 -7.69 56.02 -16.16
N ILE A 373 -6.50 55.61 -15.71
CA ILE A 373 -6.32 54.42 -14.87
C ILE A 373 -5.68 54.87 -13.55
N GLN A 374 -6.29 54.45 -12.43
CA GLN A 374 -5.89 54.69 -11.03
C GLN A 374 -6.40 55.98 -10.39
N LEU A 375 -7.63 55.96 -9.86
CA LEU A 375 -7.98 56.51 -8.54
C LEU A 375 -9.48 56.32 -8.27
N GLN A 376 -9.86 55.16 -7.72
CA GLN A 376 -11.08 55.03 -6.93
C GLN A 376 -10.81 54.14 -5.69
N VAL A 377 -10.78 54.84 -4.55
CA VAL A 377 -11.33 54.48 -3.21
C VAL A 377 -10.75 53.26 -2.46
N LEU A 378 -10.16 53.58 -1.30
CA LEU A 378 -9.71 52.72 -0.20
C LEU A 378 -10.81 51.78 0.35
N PRO A 379 -10.49 50.55 0.79
CA PRO A 379 -11.31 49.82 1.76
C PRO A 379 -10.68 49.85 3.16
N SER A 380 -11.40 50.48 4.08
CA SER A 380 -11.30 50.24 5.53
C SER A 380 -12.00 48.93 5.90
N LYS A 381 -11.38 48.15 6.79
CA LYS A 381 -11.86 46.94 7.53
C LYS A 381 -11.80 45.59 6.81
N GLY A 382 -10.95 44.68 7.33
CA GLY A 382 -10.85 43.25 6.94
C GLY A 382 -10.14 43.00 5.60
N PRO A 383 -9.58 41.79 5.34
CA PRO A 383 -9.04 41.47 4.02
C PRO A 383 -10.17 41.61 3.01
N ALA A 384 -10.00 42.47 2.01
CA ALA A 384 -11.02 42.75 1.00
C ALA A 384 -11.24 41.52 0.11
N LEU A 385 -12.09 40.59 0.56
CA LEU A 385 -12.58 39.44 -0.21
C LEU A 385 -13.79 39.83 -1.10
N HIS A 386 -13.85 41.10 -1.52
CA HIS A 386 -14.90 41.61 -2.41
C HIS A 386 -14.93 40.79 -3.72
N GLY A 387 -16.10 40.24 -4.05
CA GLY A 387 -16.33 39.48 -5.29
C GLY A 387 -16.17 37.95 -5.17
N TRP A 388 -15.99 37.40 -3.96
CA TRP A 388 -15.97 35.94 -3.78
C TRP A 388 -17.32 35.28 -4.09
N SER A 389 -18.45 35.91 -3.73
CA SER A 389 -19.79 35.41 -4.07
C SER A 389 -19.97 35.20 -5.58
N ASP A 390 -19.55 36.18 -6.38
CA ASP A 390 -19.66 36.14 -7.84
C ASP A 390 -18.69 35.11 -8.44
N THR A 391 -17.53 34.93 -7.82
CA THR A 391 -16.54 33.92 -8.22
C THR A 391 -17.02 32.51 -7.88
N LEU A 392 -17.64 32.33 -6.73
CA LEU A 392 -18.23 31.06 -6.30
C LEU A 392 -19.36 30.63 -7.25
N LEU A 393 -20.20 31.56 -7.69
CA LEU A 393 -21.23 31.28 -8.69
C LEU A 393 -20.63 30.85 -10.04
N LYS A 394 -19.62 31.58 -10.54
CA LYS A 394 -18.89 31.20 -11.76
C LYS A 394 -18.25 29.82 -11.67
N ILE A 395 -17.74 29.45 -10.49
CA ILE A 395 -17.20 28.12 -10.21
C ILE A 395 -18.29 27.05 -10.31
N LEU A 396 -19.45 27.29 -9.70
CA LEU A 396 -20.57 26.33 -9.75
C LEU A 396 -21.18 26.20 -11.15
N ASP A 397 -21.18 27.28 -11.94
CA ASP A 397 -21.63 27.29 -13.33
C ASP A 397 -20.69 26.51 -14.26
N GLN A 398 -19.39 26.46 -13.93
CA GLN A 398 -18.42 25.65 -14.66
C GLN A 398 -18.48 24.15 -14.31
N LEU A 399 -19.32 23.72 -13.35
CA LEU A 399 -19.53 22.30 -13.04
C LEU A 399 -20.66 21.73 -13.90
N SER A 400 -20.39 20.58 -14.55
CA SER A 400 -21.48 19.78 -15.14
C SER A 400 -22.43 19.28 -14.05
N ASP A 401 -23.65 18.91 -14.41
CA ASP A 401 -24.65 18.47 -13.43
C ASP A 401 -24.20 17.23 -12.64
N GLU A 402 -23.43 16.33 -13.26
CA GLU A 402 -22.85 15.16 -12.59
C GLU A 402 -21.71 15.53 -11.61
N GLU A 403 -20.95 16.57 -11.90
CA GLU A 403 -19.90 17.07 -11.01
C GLU A 403 -20.49 17.87 -9.85
N LEU A 404 -21.53 18.67 -10.13
CA LEU A 404 -22.30 19.36 -9.09
C LEU A 404 -22.97 18.35 -8.14
N LYS A 405 -23.49 17.23 -8.67
CA LYS A 405 -24.05 16.14 -7.87
C LYS A 405 -23.00 15.46 -6.98
N LYS A 406 -21.79 15.23 -7.50
CA LYS A 406 -20.66 14.72 -6.70
C LYS A 406 -20.20 15.73 -5.64
N MET A 407 -20.13 17.01 -5.98
CA MET A 407 -19.79 18.07 -5.04
C MET A 407 -20.78 18.12 -3.88
N LYS A 408 -22.09 18.11 -4.17
CA LYS A 408 -23.14 18.05 -3.16
C LYS A 408 -23.01 16.81 -2.27
N TYR A 409 -22.73 15.64 -2.86
CA TYR A 409 -22.46 14.40 -2.10
C TYR A 409 -21.32 14.57 -1.10
N PHE A 410 -20.19 15.14 -1.52
CA PHE A 410 -19.05 15.37 -0.63
C PHE A 410 -19.34 16.39 0.48
N MET A 411 -20.21 17.37 0.23
CA MET A 411 -20.58 18.38 1.23
C MET A 411 -21.31 17.78 2.44
N TYR A 412 -22.24 16.83 2.23
CA TYR A 412 -23.00 16.24 3.34
C TYR A 412 -22.48 14.90 3.84
N TRP A 413 -21.63 14.21 3.08
CA TRP A 413 -21.03 12.93 3.51
C TRP A 413 -19.80 13.12 4.40
N ASN A 414 -19.14 14.29 4.33
CA ASN A 414 -17.94 14.57 5.10
C ASN A 414 -18.26 15.45 6.32
N GLU A 415 -18.06 14.89 7.52
CA GLU A 415 -18.32 15.55 8.80
C GLU A 415 -17.55 16.88 8.96
N LYS A 416 -16.43 17.07 8.24
CA LYS A 416 -15.65 18.32 8.22
C LYS A 416 -16.51 19.55 7.89
N TYR A 417 -17.49 19.39 7.00
CA TYR A 417 -18.21 20.51 6.40
C TYR A 417 -19.49 20.91 7.15
N LYS A 418 -19.95 20.08 8.10
CA LYS A 418 -21.14 20.34 8.94
C LYS A 418 -22.37 20.79 8.13
N ILE A 419 -22.61 20.18 6.97
CA ILE A 419 -23.77 20.42 6.11
C ILE A 419 -24.67 19.19 6.11
N THR A 420 -25.98 19.38 6.29
CA THR A 420 -26.96 18.28 6.22
C THR A 420 -27.39 18.03 4.79
N ARG A 421 -27.69 16.77 4.44
CA ARG A 421 -28.13 16.38 3.09
C ARG A 421 -29.34 17.19 2.59
N SER A 422 -30.34 17.38 3.45
CA SER A 422 -31.55 18.16 3.16
C SER A 422 -31.26 19.63 2.82
N SER A 423 -30.14 20.19 3.30
CA SER A 423 -29.79 21.59 3.08
C SER A 423 -29.11 21.86 1.72
N VAL A 424 -28.75 20.83 0.94
CA VAL A 424 -28.00 21.00 -0.32
C VAL A 424 -28.49 20.17 -1.51
N GLU A 425 -29.20 19.06 -1.26
CA GLU A 425 -29.58 18.09 -2.31
C GLU A 425 -30.41 18.73 -3.44
N HIS A 426 -31.45 19.51 -3.08
CA HIS A 426 -32.40 20.10 -4.03
C HIS A 426 -32.11 21.54 -4.44
N LYS A 427 -31.02 22.15 -3.96
CA LYS A 427 -30.69 23.56 -4.26
C LYS A 427 -30.16 23.74 -5.69
N ASN A 428 -30.56 24.81 -6.37
CA ASN A 428 -29.94 25.22 -7.63
C ASN A 428 -28.54 25.84 -7.36
N ARG A 429 -27.78 26.19 -8.40
CA ARG A 429 -26.41 26.71 -8.27
C ARG A 429 -26.35 28.00 -7.43
N VAL A 430 -27.34 28.87 -7.57
CA VAL A 430 -27.44 30.14 -6.85
C VAL A 430 -27.73 29.89 -5.36
N ASP A 431 -28.77 29.12 -5.07
CA ASP A 431 -29.18 28.78 -3.69
C ASP A 431 -28.10 28.00 -2.94
N LEU A 432 -27.31 27.21 -3.68
CA LEU A 432 -26.18 26.45 -3.13
C LEU A 432 -25.02 27.37 -2.76
N ALA A 433 -24.68 28.35 -3.60
CA ALA A 433 -23.66 29.36 -3.27
C ALA A 433 -24.03 30.15 -2.02
N ASP A 434 -25.28 30.61 -1.94
CA ASP A 434 -25.80 31.31 -0.76
C ASP A 434 -25.77 30.42 0.49
N GLN A 435 -26.09 29.13 0.34
CA GLN A 435 -26.00 28.18 1.45
C GLN A 435 -24.56 27.98 1.92
N MET A 436 -23.60 27.91 1.00
CA MET A 436 -22.19 27.74 1.31
C MET A 436 -21.63 28.96 2.04
N LEU A 437 -21.99 30.17 1.59
CA LEU A 437 -21.61 31.43 2.25
C LEU A 437 -22.26 31.57 3.62
N LYS A 438 -23.56 31.24 3.74
CA LYS A 438 -24.28 31.27 5.01
C LYS A 438 -23.71 30.30 6.05
N GLN A 439 -23.29 29.11 5.63
CA GLN A 439 -22.81 28.07 6.53
C GLN A 439 -21.35 28.26 6.95
N TRP A 440 -20.48 28.71 6.04
CA TRP A 440 -19.04 28.74 6.28
C TRP A 440 -18.48 30.15 6.43
N GLY A 441 -19.18 31.17 5.94
CA GLY A 441 -18.62 32.51 5.76
C GLY A 441 -17.60 32.55 4.61
N GLU A 442 -17.25 33.76 4.17
CA GLU A 442 -16.43 33.97 2.95
C GLU A 442 -15.10 33.22 3.01
N LEU A 443 -14.32 33.39 4.08
CA LEU A 443 -12.97 32.82 4.18
C LEU A 443 -12.94 31.29 4.20
N GLN A 444 -13.83 30.63 4.96
CA GLN A 444 -13.88 29.16 5.00
C GLN A 444 -14.55 28.59 3.75
N SER A 445 -15.46 29.32 3.12
CA SER A 445 -16.06 28.89 1.85
C SER A 445 -15.03 28.81 0.73
N ILE A 446 -14.01 29.68 0.71
CA ILE A 446 -12.89 29.59 -0.26
C ILE A 446 -12.10 28.29 -0.06
N LEU A 447 -11.70 27.98 1.19
CA LEU A 447 -10.91 26.79 1.52
C LEU A 447 -11.70 25.49 1.29
N ASN A 448 -12.96 25.44 1.72
CA ASN A 448 -13.81 24.27 1.55
C ASN A 448 -14.14 24.03 0.07
N THR A 449 -14.36 25.09 -0.72
CA THR A 449 -14.62 24.95 -2.16
C THR A 449 -13.40 24.43 -2.91
N ARG A 450 -12.19 24.89 -2.57
CA ARG A 450 -10.93 24.34 -3.09
C ARG A 450 -10.80 22.83 -2.80
N ASP A 451 -11.04 22.44 -1.55
CA ASP A 451 -10.93 21.04 -1.13
C ASP A 451 -12.00 20.15 -1.80
N LEU A 452 -13.22 20.65 -1.97
CA LEU A 452 -14.29 19.95 -2.68
C LEU A 452 -13.95 19.75 -4.16
N VAL A 453 -13.42 20.77 -4.82
CA VAL A 453 -13.01 20.68 -6.23
C VAL A 453 -11.81 19.75 -6.42
N LYS A 454 -10.87 19.67 -5.47
CA LYS A 454 -9.75 18.70 -5.50
C LYS A 454 -10.21 17.24 -5.53
N ASN A 455 -11.34 16.94 -4.91
CA ASN A 455 -11.92 15.60 -4.87
C ASN A 455 -12.75 15.24 -6.12
N ILE A 456 -12.86 16.15 -7.08
CA ILE A 456 -13.51 15.94 -8.37
C ILE A 456 -12.39 15.82 -9.43
N PRO A 457 -12.30 14.70 -10.17
CA PRO A 457 -11.23 14.50 -11.16
C PRO A 457 -11.39 15.47 -12.34
N ARG A 458 -10.58 16.54 -12.37
CA ARG A 458 -10.55 17.56 -13.42
C ARG A 458 -9.11 17.94 -13.81
N ASN A 459 -8.91 18.33 -15.07
CA ASN A 459 -7.65 18.82 -15.65
C ASN A 459 -7.74 20.28 -16.14
N ASP A 460 -8.63 21.08 -15.54
CA ASP A 460 -8.92 22.43 -16.04
C ASP A 460 -8.14 23.53 -15.30
N HIS A 461 -7.12 24.07 -15.96
CA HIS A 461 -6.33 25.20 -15.44
C HIS A 461 -7.16 26.48 -15.25
N ALA A 462 -8.26 26.64 -16.00
CA ALA A 462 -9.13 27.82 -15.94
C ALA A 462 -9.87 27.95 -14.58
N MET A 463 -10.33 26.84 -14.02
CA MET A 463 -10.99 26.83 -12.70
C MET A 463 -10.00 27.14 -11.58
N ILE A 464 -8.78 26.60 -11.65
CA ILE A 464 -7.73 26.85 -10.66
C ILE A 464 -7.32 28.34 -10.68
N ALA A 465 -7.26 28.95 -11.86
CA ALA A 465 -6.98 30.38 -12.02
C ALA A 465 -8.05 31.28 -11.39
N LEU A 466 -9.30 30.82 -11.25
CA LEU A 466 -10.35 31.56 -10.53
C LEU A 466 -10.14 31.57 -9.01
N PHE A 467 -9.50 30.54 -8.45
CA PHE A 467 -9.19 30.46 -7.01
C PHE A 467 -7.95 31.26 -6.62
N GLU A 468 -6.97 31.34 -7.52
CA GLU A 468 -5.61 31.78 -7.23
C GLU A 468 -5.51 33.21 -6.63
N PRO A 469 -6.30 34.21 -7.07
CA PRO A 469 -6.29 35.54 -6.45
C PRO A 469 -6.77 35.53 -5.00
N PHE A 470 -7.79 34.73 -4.68
CA PHE A 470 -8.38 34.65 -3.34
C PHE A 470 -7.52 33.82 -2.38
N LEU A 471 -6.92 32.73 -2.86
CA LEU A 471 -5.99 31.92 -2.05
C LEU A 471 -4.72 32.69 -1.70
N LYS A 472 -4.15 33.45 -2.66
CA LYS A 472 -2.99 34.35 -2.40
C LYS A 472 -3.33 35.43 -1.38
N SER A 473 -4.57 35.95 -1.40
CA SER A 473 -5.04 36.93 -0.41
C SER A 473 -5.22 36.33 0.99
N ILE A 474 -5.58 35.03 1.11
CA ILE A 474 -5.69 34.34 2.40
C ILE A 474 -4.30 34.02 2.97
N ASP A 475 -3.36 33.58 2.12
CA ASP A 475 -1.98 33.25 2.53
C ASP A 475 -1.18 34.48 3.01
N GLN A 476 -1.51 35.69 2.52
CA GLN A 476 -0.88 36.94 2.96
C GLN A 476 -1.24 37.39 4.39
N TYR A 477 -2.30 36.85 5.00
CA TYR A 477 -2.82 37.27 6.32
C TYR A 477 -2.80 36.19 7.42
N GLY A 478 -2.19 35.04 7.14
CA GLY A 478 -1.77 34.09 8.19
C GLY A 478 -2.80 33.01 8.53
N ALA A 479 -2.69 31.88 7.83
CA ALA A 479 -2.89 30.57 8.41
C ALA A 479 -1.72 29.69 7.96
N GLN A 480 -0.85 29.31 8.90
CA GLN A 480 0.08 28.20 8.65
C GLN A 480 -0.74 26.93 8.43
N SER A 481 -0.88 26.51 7.18
CA SER A 481 -0.95 25.09 6.85
C SER A 481 0.21 24.79 5.92
N SER A 482 1.25 24.17 6.49
CA SER A 482 2.29 23.47 5.74
C SER A 482 1.64 22.63 4.64
N PHE A 483 1.87 22.96 3.36
CA PHE A 483 1.91 22.05 2.20
C PHE A 483 2.18 22.88 0.94
N SER A 484 3.38 23.44 0.84
CA SER A 484 3.97 23.86 -0.43
C SER A 484 4.95 22.79 -0.89
N ASN A 485 4.49 21.95 -1.83
CA ASN A 485 5.25 21.43 -2.98
C ASN A 485 4.58 20.16 -3.52
N THR A 486 3.61 20.32 -4.42
CA THR A 486 3.29 19.35 -5.48
C THR A 486 2.32 20.00 -6.44
N LEU A 487 2.78 20.98 -7.22
CA LEU A 487 2.00 21.52 -8.35
C LEU A 487 2.84 21.83 -9.60
N PHE A 488 4.12 21.42 -9.61
CA PHE A 488 4.94 21.43 -10.82
C PHE A 488 5.68 20.10 -10.98
N GLN A 489 4.99 19.10 -11.52
CA GLN A 489 5.64 18.13 -12.40
C GLN A 489 4.72 17.94 -13.61
N THR A 490 5.05 18.69 -14.65
CA THR A 490 4.59 18.49 -16.02
C THR A 490 5.07 17.11 -16.49
N SER A 491 4.15 16.17 -16.65
CA SER A 491 4.36 15.03 -17.53
C SER A 491 4.16 15.51 -18.96
N THR A 492 5.27 15.76 -19.65
CA THR A 492 5.31 15.85 -21.11
C THR A 492 4.90 14.50 -21.68
N MET A 493 3.63 14.39 -22.08
CA MET A 493 3.14 13.32 -22.94
C MET A 493 3.64 13.59 -24.36
N ASP A 494 4.60 12.80 -24.81
CA ASP A 494 4.86 12.56 -26.22
C ASP A 494 3.56 12.09 -26.90
N LYS A 495 3.14 12.82 -27.93
CA LYS A 495 2.09 12.39 -28.87
C LYS A 495 2.73 12.02 -30.22
N PRO A 496 2.04 11.16 -31.00
CA PRO A 496 2.66 10.33 -32.03
C PRO A 496 2.98 11.12 -33.30
N LYS A 497 4.14 10.85 -33.90
CA LYS A 497 4.46 11.32 -35.25
C LYS A 497 3.61 10.56 -36.27
N THR A 498 2.63 11.24 -36.82
CA THR A 498 2.05 10.94 -38.13
C THR A 498 2.97 11.51 -39.21
N ASN A 499 3.46 10.66 -40.12
CA ASN A 499 3.99 11.09 -41.41
C ASN A 499 2.87 11.70 -42.26
N PRO A 500 3.18 12.75 -43.02
CA PRO A 500 2.97 12.61 -44.47
C PRO A 500 4.09 13.21 -45.32
N LYS A 501 4.33 12.50 -46.44
CA LYS A 501 5.17 12.78 -47.62
C LYS A 501 6.67 12.59 -47.49
#